data_AF-A0A7L2WYX8-F1
#
_entry.id   AF-A0A7L2WYX8-F1
#
_cell.length_a   1.000
_cell.length_b   1.000
_cell.length_c   1.000
_cell.angle_alpha   90.00
_cell.angle_beta   90.00
_cell.angle_gamma   90.00
#
_symmetry.space_group_name_H-M   'P 1'
#
loop_
_entity.id
_entity.type
_entity.pdbx_description
1 polymer ?
#
loop_
_entity_poly.entity_id
_entity_poly.type
_entity_poly.pdbx_seq_one_letter_code
_entity_poly.pdbx_strand_id
1 'polypeptide(L)'
;EEKKSLKRTFQQIQEEEDDDYPGSYSPQDPSAGPLLTEDLIKALQDLENAASGDATVRQKIASLPQEVQDVSLLEKITDKEAAERLSKTVDEACLLLAEYNGRLAAELEDRRQLARMLIEYTQNQKDVLTEKEKKLEEYKQKLARVTQVRKELKSHIQSLPDLSLLPNVTGGLAPLPSAGDLFSTD
;
A
#
# COMPACT_ATOMS: atom_id res chain seq x y z
N GLU A 1 7.98 36.04 5.72
CA GLU A 1 8.76 35.29 4.73
C GLU A 1 8.74 33.81 5.09
N GLU A 2 7.93 33.01 4.38
CA GLU A 2 7.81 31.56 4.58
C GLU A 2 8.85 30.81 3.73
N LYS A 3 9.64 29.94 4.37
CA LYS A 3 10.58 29.05 3.70
C LYS A 3 9.82 27.88 3.06
N LYS A 4 9.58 27.98 1.76
CA LYS A 4 9.08 26.88 0.91
C LYS A 4 10.13 25.78 0.80
N SER A 5 9.82 24.59 1.27
CA SER A 5 10.62 23.37 1.12
C SER A 5 10.75 22.97 -0.36
N LEU A 6 11.99 22.85 -0.85
CA LEU A 6 12.27 22.40 -2.21
C LEU A 6 11.84 20.93 -2.37
N LYS A 7 10.85 20.67 -3.23
CA LYS A 7 10.55 19.33 -3.72
C LYS A 7 11.73 18.85 -4.57
N ARG A 8 12.30 17.67 -4.26
CA ARG A 8 13.32 17.02 -5.09
C ARG A 8 12.70 16.66 -6.44
N THR A 9 13.22 17.23 -7.51
CA THR A 9 12.88 16.88 -8.89
C THR A 9 13.46 15.49 -9.20
N PHE A 10 12.60 14.55 -9.60
CA PHE A 10 13.01 13.26 -10.15
C PHE A 10 13.66 13.50 -11.52
N GLN A 11 14.92 13.11 -11.68
CA GLN A 11 15.58 13.13 -12.98
C GLN A 11 15.04 11.95 -13.79
N GLN A 12 14.47 12.25 -14.96
CA GLN A 12 13.92 11.27 -15.89
C GLN A 12 15.07 10.40 -16.39
N ILE A 13 15.08 9.12 -16.00
CA ILE A 13 16.03 8.13 -16.51
C ILE A 13 15.57 7.81 -17.93
N GLN A 14 16.46 7.98 -18.92
CA GLN A 14 16.22 7.49 -20.28
C GLN A 14 16.15 5.96 -20.23
N GLU A 15 14.98 5.42 -20.52
CA GLU A 15 14.75 4.00 -20.73
C GLU A 15 15.30 3.66 -22.13
N GLU A 16 16.44 2.99 -22.18
CA GLU A 16 16.83 2.23 -23.37
C GLU A 16 15.98 0.94 -23.35
N GLU A 17 15.11 0.78 -24.36
CA GLU A 17 14.20 -0.35 -24.54
C GLU A 17 14.97 -1.65 -24.80
N ASP A 18 15.31 -2.39 -23.74
CA ASP A 18 15.62 -3.82 -23.81
C ASP A 18 14.35 -4.61 -23.45
N ASP A 19 13.58 -4.97 -24.48
CA ASP A 19 12.20 -5.51 -24.47
C ASP A 19 12.11 -7.00 -24.06
N ASP A 20 12.83 -7.42 -23.02
CA ASP A 20 12.92 -8.83 -22.59
C ASP A 20 12.79 -9.02 -21.06
N TYR A 21 12.06 -8.13 -20.39
CA TYR A 21 11.85 -8.19 -18.93
C TYR A 21 10.54 -8.90 -18.56
N PRO A 22 10.56 -10.14 -18.01
CA PRO A 22 9.34 -10.80 -17.53
C PRO A 22 8.79 -10.03 -16.32
N GLY A 23 7.72 -9.27 -16.56
CA GLY A 23 7.08 -8.31 -15.66
C GLY A 23 6.36 -8.87 -14.42
N SER A 24 6.84 -9.97 -13.84
CA SER A 24 6.10 -10.71 -12.79
C SER A 24 6.91 -10.99 -11.52
N TYR A 25 7.93 -10.18 -11.22
CA TYR A 25 8.66 -10.27 -9.95
C TYR A 25 8.53 -8.99 -9.15
N SER A 26 7.30 -8.52 -8.90
CA SER A 26 7.06 -7.85 -7.63
C SER A 26 6.90 -8.96 -6.59
N PRO A 27 7.81 -9.10 -5.61
CA PRO A 27 7.56 -9.98 -4.48
C PRO A 27 6.33 -9.42 -3.76
N GLN A 28 5.16 -10.04 -3.99
CA GLN A 28 4.04 -9.93 -3.08
C GLN A 28 4.57 -10.41 -1.74
N ASP A 29 4.72 -9.47 -0.83
CA ASP A 29 5.24 -9.73 0.49
C ASP A 29 4.06 -10.01 1.40
N PRO A 30 3.91 -11.24 1.91
CA PRO A 30 2.82 -11.60 2.81
C PRO A 30 2.97 -10.98 4.22
N SER A 31 4.07 -10.25 4.50
CA SER A 31 4.38 -9.70 5.84
C SER A 31 3.54 -8.48 6.24
N ALA A 32 3.05 -7.70 5.27
CA ALA A 32 1.96 -6.76 5.52
C ALA A 32 0.66 -7.55 5.46
N GLY A 33 0.34 -8.25 6.55
CA GLY A 33 -0.79 -9.18 6.61
C GLY A 33 -2.04 -8.61 5.92
N PRO A 34 -2.54 -9.27 4.85
CA PRO A 34 -3.75 -8.84 4.13
C PRO A 34 -4.92 -8.55 5.09
N LEU A 35 -5.00 -9.35 6.16
CA LEU A 35 -6.02 -9.29 7.19
C LEU A 35 -6.02 -7.95 7.97
N LEU A 36 -4.86 -7.42 8.38
CA LEU A 36 -4.78 -6.15 9.12
C LEU A 36 -5.21 -4.95 8.26
N THR A 37 -4.96 -5.01 6.95
CA THR A 37 -5.36 -3.96 6.02
C THR A 37 -6.87 -4.02 5.76
N GLU A 38 -7.40 -5.23 5.54
CA GLU A 38 -8.85 -5.44 5.35
C GLU A 38 -9.66 -5.05 6.59
N ASP A 39 -9.20 -5.43 7.78
CA ASP A 39 -9.84 -5.10 9.05
C ASP A 39 -9.85 -3.58 9.29
N LEU A 40 -8.75 -2.89 8.98
CA LEU A 40 -8.67 -1.43 9.09
C LEU A 40 -9.59 -0.72 8.08
N ILE A 41 -9.63 -1.20 6.83
CA ILE A 41 -10.54 -0.66 5.80
C ILE A 41 -11.98 -0.81 6.26
N LYS A 42 -12.35 -2.00 6.76
CA LYS A 42 -13.69 -2.26 7.26
C LYS A 42 -14.05 -1.32 8.43
N ALA A 43 -13.15 -1.17 9.41
CA ALA A 43 -13.38 -0.26 10.54
C ALA A 43 -13.54 1.21 10.10
N LEU A 44 -12.83 1.64 9.04
CA LEU A 44 -12.98 2.97 8.45
C LEU A 44 -14.35 3.13 7.76
N GLN A 45 -14.78 2.13 6.99
CA GLN A 45 -16.08 2.13 6.29
C GLN A 45 -17.26 2.10 7.27
N ASP A 46 -17.17 1.31 8.33
CA ASP A 46 -18.20 1.23 9.37
C ASP A 46 -18.36 2.60 10.08
N LEU A 47 -17.27 3.36 10.23
CA LEU A 47 -17.31 4.70 10.83
C LEU A 47 -17.95 5.76 9.93
N GLU A 48 -17.97 5.60 8.60
CA GLU A 48 -18.66 6.55 7.69
C GLU A 48 -20.18 6.56 7.92
N ASN A 49 -20.74 5.45 8.36
CA ASN A 49 -22.17 5.30 8.66
C ASN A 49 -22.52 5.50 10.13
N ALA A 50 -21.61 6.07 10.92
CA ALA A 50 -21.78 6.19 12.37
C ALA A 50 -22.80 7.27 12.79
N ALA A 51 -23.16 7.27 14.07
CA ALA A 51 -24.23 8.12 14.63
C ALA A 51 -23.96 9.63 14.45
N SER A 52 -22.70 10.06 14.46
CA SER A 52 -22.30 11.45 14.17
C SER A 52 -22.49 11.80 12.69
N GLY A 53 -22.66 10.84 11.79
CA GLY A 53 -23.07 11.06 10.40
C GLY A 53 -24.58 11.28 10.23
N ASP A 54 -25.39 10.89 11.21
CA ASP A 54 -26.86 10.99 11.18
C ASP A 54 -27.34 12.45 11.35
N ALA A 55 -27.28 13.21 10.27
CA ALA A 55 -27.71 14.60 10.21
C ALA A 55 -29.20 14.76 10.52
N THR A 56 -30.03 13.77 10.18
CA THR A 56 -31.48 13.82 10.38
C THR A 56 -31.82 13.81 11.87
N VAL A 57 -31.22 12.91 12.65
CA VAL A 57 -31.46 12.87 14.10
C VAL A 57 -30.90 14.11 14.78
N ARG A 58 -29.71 14.59 14.38
CA ARG A 58 -29.16 15.85 14.92
C ARG A 58 -30.07 17.04 14.64
N GLN A 59 -30.63 17.14 13.44
CA GLN A 59 -31.57 18.20 13.10
C GLN A 59 -32.84 18.13 13.97
N LYS A 60 -33.38 16.93 14.20
CA LYS A 60 -34.53 16.73 15.09
C LYS A 60 -34.23 17.19 16.51
N ILE A 61 -33.07 16.81 17.06
CA ILE A 61 -32.62 17.25 18.39
C ILE A 61 -32.46 18.78 18.43
N ALA A 62 -31.84 19.38 17.42
CA ALA A 62 -31.64 20.83 17.34
C ALA A 62 -32.96 21.62 17.19
N SER A 63 -34.00 20.98 16.65
CA SER A 63 -35.34 21.56 16.51
C SER A 63 -36.25 21.35 17.72
N LEU A 64 -35.77 20.70 18.78
CA LEU A 64 -36.57 20.52 19.99
C LEU A 64 -36.95 21.88 20.59
N PRO A 65 -38.20 22.08 20.99
CA PRO A 65 -38.69 23.35 21.53
C PRO A 65 -38.02 23.68 22.87
N GLN A 66 -37.89 24.97 23.21
CA GLN A 66 -37.24 25.36 24.47
C GLN A 66 -37.99 24.88 25.70
N GLU A 67 -39.31 24.73 25.59
CA GLU A 67 -40.21 24.25 26.62
C GLU A 67 -39.88 22.83 27.10
N VAL A 68 -39.19 22.01 26.29
CA VAL A 68 -38.78 20.65 26.72
C VAL A 68 -37.47 20.64 27.53
N GLN A 69 -36.75 21.77 27.61
CA GLN A 69 -35.45 21.87 28.28
C GLN A 69 -35.36 22.98 29.34
N ASP A 70 -36.22 24.00 29.28
CA ASP A 70 -36.25 25.10 30.24
C ASP A 70 -37.47 25.00 31.16
N VAL A 71 -37.22 24.59 32.41
CA VAL A 71 -38.24 24.45 33.46
C VAL A 71 -38.93 25.77 33.79
N SER A 72 -38.29 26.92 33.54
CA SER A 72 -38.85 28.24 33.82
C SER A 72 -40.07 28.53 32.94
N LEU A 73 -40.17 27.88 31.78
CA LEU A 73 -41.29 28.06 30.84
C LEU A 73 -42.57 27.32 31.28
N LEU A 74 -42.50 26.43 32.28
CA LEU A 74 -43.66 25.70 32.78
C LEU A 74 -44.72 26.62 33.38
N GLU A 75 -44.34 27.78 33.93
CA GLU A 75 -45.28 28.77 34.48
C GLU A 75 -46.25 29.34 33.42
N LYS A 76 -45.90 29.24 32.14
CA LYS A 76 -46.71 29.71 31.01
C LYS A 76 -47.79 28.70 30.59
N ILE A 77 -47.74 27.48 31.11
CA ILE A 77 -48.72 26.43 30.82
C ILE A 77 -49.91 26.58 31.77
N THR A 78 -51.00 27.16 31.29
CA THR A 78 -52.17 27.50 32.11
C THR A 78 -53.32 26.50 32.02
N ASP A 79 -53.25 25.53 31.11
CA ASP A 79 -54.30 24.55 30.90
C ASP A 79 -53.75 23.12 30.79
N LYS A 80 -54.61 22.16 31.17
CA LYS A 80 -54.26 20.74 31.23
C LYS A 80 -53.94 20.17 29.85
N GLU A 81 -54.59 20.64 28.79
CA GLU A 81 -54.39 20.12 27.44
C GLU A 81 -53.01 20.51 26.88
N ALA A 82 -52.57 21.75 27.12
CA ALA A 82 -51.22 22.21 26.82
C ALA A 82 -50.16 21.46 27.63
N ALA A 83 -50.41 21.19 28.92
CA ALA A 83 -49.52 20.39 29.76
C ALA A 83 -49.38 18.95 29.23
N GLU A 84 -50.48 18.31 28.84
CA GLU A 84 -50.45 16.95 28.26
C GLU A 84 -49.71 16.92 26.92
N ARG A 85 -49.86 17.94 26.07
CA ARG A 85 -49.09 18.08 24.82
C ARG A 85 -47.59 18.19 25.11
N LEU A 86 -47.21 19.09 26.01
CA LEU A 86 -45.81 19.27 26.39
C LEU A 86 -45.22 17.99 26.99
N SER A 87 -45.96 17.31 27.86
CA SER A 87 -45.54 16.03 28.45
C SER A 87 -45.18 15.00 27.39
N LYS A 88 -46.02 14.83 26.35
CA LYS A 88 -45.71 13.92 25.24
C LYS A 88 -44.45 14.33 24.48
N THR A 89 -44.29 15.63 24.20
CA THR A 89 -43.09 16.13 23.52
C THR A 89 -41.83 15.93 24.36
N VAL A 90 -41.90 16.10 25.68
CA VAL A 90 -40.81 15.81 26.62
C VAL A 90 -40.46 14.33 26.61
N ASP A 91 -41.46 13.44 26.65
CA ASP A 91 -41.24 11.98 26.63
C ASP A 91 -40.55 11.54 25.33
N GLU A 92 -41.01 12.05 24.18
CA GLU A 92 -40.41 11.79 22.87
C GLU A 92 -38.97 12.33 22.79
N ALA A 93 -38.73 13.55 23.31
CA ALA A 93 -37.40 14.15 23.36
C ALA A 93 -36.43 13.35 24.25
N CYS A 94 -36.90 12.87 25.40
CA CYS A 94 -36.12 12.01 26.30
C CYS A 94 -35.68 10.71 25.63
N LEU A 95 -36.61 10.03 24.95
CA LEU A 95 -36.29 8.80 24.21
C LEU A 95 -35.28 9.07 23.09
N LEU A 96 -35.51 10.12 22.28
CA LEU A 96 -34.61 10.50 21.19
C LEU A 96 -33.19 10.78 21.68
N LEU A 97 -33.05 11.54 22.77
CA LEU A 97 -31.76 11.88 23.35
C LEU A 97 -31.06 10.67 23.96
N ALA A 98 -31.79 9.79 24.65
CA ALA A 98 -31.24 8.56 25.22
C ALA A 98 -30.69 7.63 24.12
N GLU A 99 -31.45 7.42 23.05
CA GLU A 99 -31.03 6.61 21.91
C GLU A 99 -29.83 7.23 21.18
N TYR A 100 -29.85 8.55 20.94
CA TYR A 100 -28.74 9.24 20.29
C TYR A 100 -27.46 9.19 21.13
N ASN A 101 -27.55 9.47 22.43
CA ASN A 101 -26.40 9.43 23.33
C ASN A 101 -25.83 8.02 23.46
N GLY A 102 -26.67 6.99 23.49
CA GLY A 102 -26.24 5.59 23.48
C GLY A 102 -25.45 5.24 22.21
N ARG A 103 -25.99 5.62 21.04
CA ARG A 103 -25.30 5.42 19.76
C ARG A 103 -23.98 6.21 19.67
N LEU A 104 -23.98 7.46 20.13
CA LEU A 104 -22.78 8.31 20.15
C LEU A 104 -21.70 7.74 21.09
N ALA A 105 -22.09 7.20 22.24
CA ALA A 105 -21.16 6.56 23.17
C ALA A 105 -20.49 5.32 22.57
N ALA A 106 -21.25 4.47 21.86
CA ALA A 106 -20.71 3.33 21.14
C ALA A 106 -19.72 3.77 20.05
N GLU A 107 -20.11 4.75 19.24
CA GLU A 107 -19.25 5.33 18.20
C GLU A 107 -17.94 5.91 18.76
N LEU A 108 -17.96 6.54 19.94
CA LEU A 108 -16.75 7.04 20.59
C LEU A 108 -15.80 5.91 20.98
N GLU A 109 -16.31 4.74 21.39
CA GLU A 109 -15.45 3.58 21.66
C GLU A 109 -14.88 2.99 20.38
N ASP A 110 -15.70 2.87 19.32
CA ASP A 110 -15.25 2.43 18.00
C ASP A 110 -14.12 3.34 17.47
N ARG A 111 -14.23 4.66 17.66
CA ARG A 111 -13.17 5.62 17.32
C ARG A 111 -11.89 5.41 18.13
N ARG A 112 -11.99 5.08 19.42
CA ARG A 112 -10.81 4.77 20.24
C ARG A 112 -10.13 3.49 19.76
N GLN A 113 -10.92 2.47 19.41
CA GLN A 113 -10.39 1.24 18.83
C GLN A 113 -9.71 1.50 17.49
N LEU A 114 -10.36 2.23 16.58
CA LEU A 114 -9.79 2.59 15.29
C LEU A 114 -8.48 3.39 15.45
N ALA A 115 -8.41 4.31 16.41
CA ALA A 115 -7.18 5.05 16.70
C ALA A 115 -6.03 4.10 17.12
N ARG A 116 -6.32 3.08 17.94
CA ARG A 116 -5.34 2.03 18.29
C ARG A 116 -4.90 1.24 17.05
N MET A 117 -5.85 0.81 16.21
CA MET A 117 -5.55 0.09 14.96
C MET A 117 -4.68 0.93 14.01
N LEU A 118 -4.94 2.23 13.89
CA LEU A 118 -4.13 3.13 13.04
C LEU A 118 -2.69 3.27 13.54
N ILE A 119 -2.49 3.35 14.87
CA ILE A 119 -1.14 3.42 15.46
C ILE A 119 -0.37 2.14 15.15
N GLU A 120 -0.98 0.98 15.40
CA GLU A 120 -0.37 -0.33 15.14
C GLU A 120 -0.07 -0.53 13.65
N TYR A 121 -1.04 -0.23 12.78
CA TYR A 121 -0.87 -0.32 11.34
C TYR A 121 0.25 0.58 10.84
N THR A 122 0.31 1.83 11.32
CA THR A 122 1.37 2.78 10.95
C THR A 122 2.75 2.26 11.39
N GLN A 123 2.86 1.66 12.57
CA GLN A 123 4.11 1.09 13.03
C GLN A 123 4.53 -0.09 12.15
N ASN A 124 3.61 -1.02 11.86
CA ASN A 124 3.87 -2.16 10.98
C ASN A 124 4.29 -1.70 9.57
N GLN A 125 3.66 -0.66 9.02
CA GLN A 125 4.03 -0.10 7.72
C GLN A 125 5.44 0.51 7.70
N LYS A 126 5.91 1.09 8.82
CA LYS A 126 7.31 1.56 8.94
C LYS A 126 8.30 0.40 8.92
N ASP A 127 7.96 -0.70 9.59
CA ASP A 127 8.82 -1.88 9.65
C ASP A 127 8.91 -2.53 8.27
N VAL A 128 7.77 -2.71 7.59
CA VAL A 128 7.72 -3.19 6.19
C VAL A 128 8.49 -2.25 5.26
N LEU A 129 8.34 -0.93 5.38
CA LEU A 129 9.09 0.02 4.58
C LEU A 129 10.60 -0.17 4.75
N THR A 130 11.07 -0.28 5.99
CA THR A 130 12.49 -0.49 6.31
C THR A 130 13.01 -1.79 5.69
N GLU A 131 12.24 -2.88 5.77
CA GLU A 131 12.60 -4.16 5.14
C GLU A 131 12.68 -4.04 3.61
N LYS A 132 11.69 -3.36 3.00
CA LYS A 132 11.63 -3.16 1.55
C LYS A 132 12.79 -2.29 1.05
N GLU A 133 13.17 -1.25 1.78
CA GLU A 133 14.33 -0.41 1.47
C GLU A 133 15.63 -1.23 1.51
N LYS A 134 15.81 -2.06 2.56
CA LYS A 134 16.97 -2.96 2.66
C LYS A 134 17.01 -3.94 1.48
N LYS A 135 15.88 -4.58 1.17
CA LYS A 135 15.77 -5.55 0.07
C LYS A 135 16.02 -4.92 -1.30
N LEU A 136 15.58 -3.68 -1.49
CA LEU A 136 15.89 -2.91 -2.70
C LEU A 136 17.40 -2.67 -2.85
N GLU A 137 18.09 -2.34 -1.77
CA GLU A 137 19.55 -2.15 -1.79
C GLU A 137 20.29 -3.45 -2.13
N GLU A 138 19.85 -4.58 -1.59
CA GLU A 138 20.36 -5.91 -1.95
C GLU A 138 20.20 -6.20 -3.45
N TYR A 139 19.05 -5.86 -4.04
CA TYR A 139 18.82 -6.03 -5.47
C TYR A 139 19.70 -5.10 -6.33
N LYS A 140 19.94 -3.86 -5.90
CA LYS A 140 20.90 -2.97 -6.58
C LYS A 140 22.31 -3.53 -6.59
N GLN A 141 22.77 -4.07 -5.45
CA GLN A 141 24.07 -4.74 -5.38
C GLN A 141 24.13 -5.98 -6.27
N LYS A 142 23.05 -6.77 -6.34
CA LYS A 142 22.95 -7.92 -7.24
C LYS A 142 23.02 -7.47 -8.71
N LEU A 143 22.28 -6.43 -9.07
CA LEU A 143 22.31 -5.85 -10.41
C LEU A 143 23.73 -5.40 -10.78
N ALA A 144 24.41 -4.66 -9.91
CA ALA A 144 25.79 -4.21 -10.15
C ALA A 144 26.75 -5.37 -10.45
N ARG A 145 26.65 -6.47 -9.70
CA ARG A 145 27.44 -7.70 -9.96
C ARG A 145 27.11 -8.32 -11.32
N VAL A 146 25.83 -8.44 -11.65
CA VAL A 146 25.39 -8.96 -12.96
C VAL A 146 25.90 -8.08 -14.09
N THR A 147 25.82 -6.75 -13.95
CA THR A 147 26.33 -5.79 -14.93
C THR A 147 27.84 -5.92 -15.12
N GLN A 148 28.60 -6.13 -14.04
CA GLN A 148 30.04 -6.37 -14.10
C GLN A 148 30.36 -7.66 -14.87
N VAL A 149 29.74 -8.77 -14.49
CA VAL A 149 29.92 -10.07 -15.17
C VAL A 149 29.55 -9.95 -16.65
N ARG A 150 28.47 -9.26 -17.00
CA ARG A 150 28.07 -9.02 -18.40
C ARG A 150 29.15 -8.26 -19.18
N LYS A 151 29.76 -7.23 -18.58
CA LYS A 151 30.83 -6.44 -19.22
C LYS A 151 32.08 -7.29 -19.42
N GLU A 152 32.49 -8.05 -18.41
CA GLU A 152 33.65 -8.95 -18.47
C GLU A 152 33.43 -10.07 -19.49
N LEU A 153 32.24 -10.69 -19.50
CA LEU A 153 31.87 -11.74 -20.45
C LEU A 153 31.93 -11.26 -21.90
N LYS A 154 31.43 -10.05 -22.19
CA LYS A 154 31.51 -9.45 -23.53
C LYS A 154 32.96 -9.29 -23.99
N SER A 155 33.84 -8.82 -23.10
CA SER A 155 35.28 -8.72 -23.38
C SER A 155 35.93 -10.11 -23.54
N HIS A 156 35.52 -11.08 -22.72
CA HIS A 156 36.08 -12.42 -22.73
C HIS A 156 35.72 -13.16 -24.02
N ILE A 157 34.47 -13.08 -24.47
CA ILE A 157 34.02 -13.66 -25.75
C ILE A 157 34.84 -13.11 -26.93
N GLN A 158 35.11 -11.80 -26.95
CA GLN A 158 35.93 -11.19 -28.02
C GLN A 158 37.39 -11.66 -28.02
N SER A 159 37.89 -12.18 -26.90
CA SER A 159 39.25 -12.74 -26.80
C SER A 159 39.35 -14.22 -27.18
N LEU A 160 38.22 -14.91 -27.36
CA LEU A 160 38.19 -16.32 -27.73
C LEU A 160 38.27 -16.48 -29.26
N PRO A 161 38.99 -17.51 -29.76
CA PRO A 161 39.06 -17.78 -31.18
C PRO A 161 37.71 -18.24 -31.73
N ASP A 162 37.29 -17.66 -32.84
CA ASP A 162 36.11 -18.12 -33.56
C ASP A 162 36.42 -19.43 -34.29
N LEU A 163 35.87 -20.53 -33.78
CA LEU A 163 36.10 -21.87 -34.32
C LEU A 163 35.47 -22.06 -35.71
N SER A 164 34.54 -21.19 -36.13
CA SER A 164 33.96 -21.22 -37.48
C SER A 164 34.92 -20.72 -38.57
N LEU A 165 35.94 -19.96 -38.17
CA LEU A 165 37.02 -19.47 -39.05
C LEU A 165 38.19 -20.45 -39.13
N LEU A 166 38.16 -21.55 -38.36
CA LEU A 166 39.17 -22.59 -38.51
C LEU A 166 38.98 -23.28 -39.86
N PRO A 167 40.06 -23.50 -40.63
CA PRO A 167 39.97 -24.29 -41.85
C PRO A 167 39.42 -25.67 -41.50
N ASN A 168 38.42 -26.11 -42.26
CA ASN A 168 37.74 -27.38 -42.05
C ASN A 168 38.77 -28.51 -42.06
N VAL A 169 39.15 -29.04 -40.89
CA VAL A 169 40.19 -30.09 -40.77
C VAL A 169 39.73 -31.45 -41.33
N THR A 170 38.50 -31.50 -41.85
CA THR A 170 37.94 -32.60 -42.66
C THR A 170 38.35 -32.54 -44.13
N GLY A 171 39.02 -31.47 -44.58
CA GLY A 171 39.56 -31.33 -45.93
C GLY A 171 40.98 -31.88 -46.07
N GLY A 172 41.15 -33.20 -45.88
CA GLY A 172 42.31 -33.96 -46.36
C GLY A 172 43.69 -33.44 -45.95
N LEU A 173 44.13 -33.76 -44.73
CA LEU A 173 45.57 -33.94 -44.54
C LEU A 173 46.01 -35.01 -45.55
N ALA A 174 46.98 -34.70 -46.40
CA ALA A 174 47.60 -35.71 -47.24
C ALA A 174 47.98 -36.90 -46.34
N PRO A 175 47.73 -38.16 -46.76
CA PRO A 175 48.12 -39.32 -45.97
C PRO A 175 49.57 -39.14 -45.58
N LEU A 176 49.87 -39.26 -44.28
CA LEU A 176 51.24 -39.19 -43.82
C LEU A 176 52.06 -40.21 -44.62
N PRO A 177 53.27 -39.86 -45.09
CA PRO A 177 54.12 -40.79 -45.81
C PRO A 177 54.23 -42.08 -45.00
N SER A 178 54.00 -43.21 -45.66
CA SER A 178 54.14 -44.51 -45.02
C SER A 178 55.59 -44.66 -44.52
N ALA A 179 55.82 -45.43 -43.47
CA ALA A 179 57.19 -45.65 -42.97
C ALA A 179 58.17 -46.15 -44.06
N GLY A 180 57.66 -46.75 -45.15
CA GLY A 180 58.45 -47.13 -46.33
C GLY A 180 58.89 -45.98 -47.26
N ASP A 181 58.20 -44.84 -47.25
CA ASP A 181 58.60 -43.64 -48.02
C ASP A 181 59.83 -42.95 -47.41
N LEU A 182 60.08 -43.14 -46.11
CA LEU A 182 61.20 -42.51 -45.39
C LEU A 182 62.56 -43.20 -45.63
N PHE A 183 62.56 -44.39 -46.24
CA PHE A 183 63.77 -45.19 -46.44
C PHE A 183 64.01 -45.57 -47.92
N SER A 184 63.28 -44.97 -48.86
CA SER A 184 63.51 -45.21 -50.29
C SER A 184 64.47 -44.16 -50.86
N THR A 185 65.76 -44.46 -50.81
CA THR A 185 66.78 -43.81 -51.64
C THR A 185 66.99 -44.66 -52.89
N ASP A 186 66.61 -44.11 -54.06
CA ASP A 186 66.81 -44.61 -55.46
C ASP A 186 66.68 -46.12 -55.75
#